data_AF-A0A6N7PY44-F1
#
_entry.id   AF-A0A6N7PY44-F1
#
_cell.length_a   1.000
_cell.length_b   1.000
_cell.length_c   1.000
_cell.angle_alpha   90.00
_cell.angle_beta   90.00
_cell.angle_gamma   90.00
#
_symmetry.space_group_name_H-M   'P 1'
#
loop_
_entity.id
_entity.type
_entity.pdbx_description
1 polymer ?
#
loop_
_entity_poly.entity_id
_entity_poly.type
_entity_poly.pdbx_seq_one_letter_code
_entity_poly.pdbx_strand_id
1 'polypeptide(L)'
;MVNKSRFLAIGLLAALAVPACAAQDPALPEETESTASAATATRIYASEGDLDFSFETLGTFEERDGVRALILRGTANRYLKSVFSFVPDDAFGQANIISERRLEVVIHEGHELNSLLSGLPLFVSINTFTGTPNQYTARVEVSARFYDFLGSSDIWIDEAVQPFYALNGTDNVVYRGGADVLGNPLTVTAPDGAPTVFPVDANSYRLDWSYANLHDAIDPHTQYLSFSATRPDGTLAKKSARLVARVTGLALTSGDPYTVWPTPACEPSVHACYLSQPAGTTDFAACGSYRQVQRCVHADACDVLQEPLSLASIDASSLEPARAAWNQGSSGYNWRNLQPIAAYDTPECPAAPVTIASVVDEIASTDQNQPASEYGTFTDRAGLSATTFFGANGGSALLAAIDAFAGGGDIEAWYYSEQVSCHNCTDFITRVVLLYPDSGVVLVLDGNYGYDS
;
A
#
# COMPACT_ATOMS: atom_id res chain seq x y z
N MET A 1 52.82 26.03 68.30
CA MET A 1 53.56 24.75 68.21
C MET A 1 53.88 24.48 66.74
N VAL A 2 55.13 24.10 66.43
CA VAL A 2 55.63 23.51 65.15
C VAL A 2 55.15 24.19 63.84
N ASN A 3 55.85 25.19 63.26
CA ASN A 3 57.11 25.15 62.47
C ASN A 3 57.06 24.15 61.28
N LYS A 4 57.45 24.44 60.02
CA LYS A 4 58.37 25.40 59.38
C LYS A 4 57.75 25.84 58.01
N SER A 5 57.98 27.00 57.38
CA SER A 5 59.18 27.87 57.17
C SER A 5 60.20 27.38 56.13
N ARG A 6 60.23 28.03 54.94
CA ARG A 6 61.40 28.58 54.18
C ARG A 6 61.01 28.82 52.69
N PHE A 7 61.16 29.99 52.03
CA PHE A 7 62.35 30.84 51.75
C PHE A 7 63.48 30.04 51.06
N LEU A 8 64.19 30.38 49.97
CA LEU A 8 64.65 31.60 49.23
C LEU A 8 64.93 31.12 47.75
N ALA A 9 65.22 31.89 46.68
CA ALA A 9 65.12 33.32 46.33
C ALA A 9 65.40 33.58 44.81
N ILE A 10 64.82 34.66 44.26
CA ILE A 10 65.45 35.74 43.44
C ILE A 10 66.25 35.42 42.16
N GLY A 11 65.88 36.12 41.07
CA GLY A 11 66.79 36.61 40.01
C GLY A 11 66.48 36.11 38.59
N LEU A 12 66.49 36.93 37.52
CA LEU A 12 66.64 38.39 37.39
C LEU A 12 66.01 38.89 36.06
N LEU A 13 66.00 40.22 35.84
CA LEU A 13 65.35 40.95 34.73
C LEU A 13 65.89 40.64 33.31
N ALA A 14 65.00 40.74 32.30
CA ALA A 14 65.05 41.65 31.12
C ALA A 14 64.20 41.11 29.94
N ALA A 15 63.67 41.88 28.98
CA ALA A 15 63.16 43.26 28.91
C ALA A 15 62.43 43.45 27.55
N LEU A 16 61.40 44.32 27.50
CA LEU A 16 60.83 45.00 26.31
C LEU A 16 60.26 44.18 25.11
N ALA A 17 58.95 44.25 24.89
CA ALA A 17 58.32 44.78 23.65
C ALA A 17 56.77 44.82 23.73
N VAL A 18 56.15 45.83 23.11
CA VAL A 18 54.71 46.09 22.93
C VAL A 18 54.58 46.91 21.63
N PRO A 19 53.45 46.97 20.87
CA PRO A 19 52.27 46.10 20.71
C PRO A 19 52.12 45.58 19.24
N ALA A 20 51.06 44.80 18.94
CA ALA A 20 50.16 44.96 17.77
C ALA A 20 49.21 43.75 17.57
N CYS A 21 48.04 43.99 16.97
CA CYS A 21 47.02 42.98 16.69
C CYS A 21 47.30 42.18 15.40
N ALA A 22 46.93 40.90 15.37
CA ALA A 22 46.44 40.21 14.18
C ALA A 22 45.62 38.98 14.61
N ALA A 23 44.49 38.74 13.93
CA ALA A 23 43.72 37.50 14.07
C ALA A 23 44.16 36.52 12.98
N GLN A 24 44.25 35.23 13.31
CA GLN A 24 44.21 34.14 12.31
C GLN A 24 43.85 32.79 12.94
N ASP A 25 42.78 32.21 12.40
CA ASP A 25 42.23 30.84 12.44
C ASP A 25 42.51 29.88 13.62
N PRO A 26 41.45 29.32 14.25
CA PRO A 26 41.57 28.04 14.93
C PRO A 26 41.74 26.92 13.89
N ALA A 27 42.73 26.06 14.09
CA ALA A 27 42.99 24.91 13.24
C ALA A 27 41.81 23.93 13.20
N LEU A 28 41.65 23.26 12.05
CA LEU A 28 40.74 22.13 11.85
C LEU A 28 41.02 21.02 12.90
N PRO A 29 40.00 20.47 13.59
CA PRO A 29 40.16 19.27 14.40
C PRO A 29 40.34 18.02 13.54
N GLU A 30 41.04 17.02 14.07
CA GLU A 30 41.27 15.72 13.44
C GLU A 30 39.98 14.94 13.16
N GLU A 31 39.91 14.28 12.01
CA GLU A 31 38.88 13.27 11.72
C GLU A 31 38.97 12.12 12.72
N THR A 32 37.93 11.94 13.54
CA THR A 32 37.80 10.75 14.40
C THR A 32 36.64 9.89 13.89
N GLU A 33 37.00 8.74 13.32
CA GLU A 33 36.16 7.57 13.00
C GLU A 33 34.69 7.83 12.63
N SER A 34 34.48 8.17 11.35
CA SER A 34 33.16 8.10 10.70
C SER A 34 32.64 6.66 10.67
N THR A 35 31.51 6.41 11.33
CA THR A 35 30.63 5.29 10.98
C THR A 35 30.07 5.54 9.58
N ALA A 36 30.08 4.51 8.73
CA ALA A 36 29.71 4.62 7.32
C ALA A 36 28.21 4.86 7.10
N SER A 37 27.77 6.10 7.33
CA SER A 37 26.52 6.65 6.78
C SER A 37 26.57 6.60 5.24
N ALA A 38 25.41 6.49 4.57
CA ALA A 38 25.30 6.45 3.11
C ALA A 38 25.61 7.81 2.42
N ALA A 39 26.32 8.70 3.10
CA ALA A 39 26.67 10.06 2.69
C ALA A 39 27.66 10.15 1.50
N THR A 40 28.27 9.05 1.04
CA THR A 40 29.32 9.04 0.00
C THR A 40 28.93 8.43 -1.34
N ALA A 41 27.80 7.73 -1.46
CA ALA A 41 27.35 7.18 -2.73
C ALA A 41 26.84 8.30 -3.67
N THR A 42 27.71 8.79 -4.55
CA THR A 42 27.41 9.78 -5.60
C THR A 42 26.67 9.19 -6.80
N ARG A 43 26.69 7.86 -6.95
CA ARG A 43 25.98 7.11 -7.99
C ARG A 43 25.36 5.83 -7.46
N ILE A 44 24.19 5.50 -8.01
CA ILE A 44 23.52 4.22 -7.85
C ILE A 44 23.56 3.47 -9.20
N TYR A 45 23.63 2.14 -9.17
CA TYR A 45 23.87 1.29 -10.34
C TYR A 45 22.85 0.16 -10.41
N ALA A 46 22.47 -0.22 -11.63
CA ALA A 46 21.73 -1.44 -11.93
C ALA A 46 22.24 -2.02 -13.26
N SER A 47 22.16 -3.34 -13.39
CA SER A 47 22.55 -4.06 -14.60
C SER A 47 21.47 -5.05 -15.00
N GLU A 48 21.23 -5.20 -16.30
CA GLU A 48 20.29 -6.15 -16.89
C GLU A 48 20.80 -6.53 -18.29
N GLY A 49 20.87 -7.82 -18.59
CA GLY A 49 21.44 -8.31 -19.85
C GLY A 49 22.82 -7.72 -20.15
N ASP A 50 22.92 -6.98 -21.27
CA ASP A 50 24.15 -6.30 -21.72
C ASP A 50 24.29 -4.86 -21.18
N LEU A 51 23.27 -4.29 -20.55
CA LEU A 51 23.22 -2.90 -20.10
C LEU A 51 23.64 -2.78 -18.63
N ASP A 52 24.71 -2.03 -18.38
CA ASP A 52 24.99 -1.42 -17.09
C ASP A 52 24.52 0.04 -17.14
N PHE A 53 23.73 0.45 -16.16
CA PHE A 53 23.17 1.79 -16.08
C PHE A 53 23.35 2.37 -14.67
N SER A 54 23.50 3.68 -14.59
CA SER A 54 23.72 4.40 -13.34
C SER A 54 23.07 5.76 -13.34
N PHE A 55 22.62 6.22 -12.18
CA PHE A 55 22.19 7.60 -11.95
C PHE A 55 23.12 8.30 -10.97
N GLU A 56 23.38 9.58 -11.20
CA GLU A 56 23.87 10.51 -10.18
C GLU A 56 22.80 10.63 -9.07
N THR A 57 23.19 10.38 -7.81
CA THR A 57 22.22 10.27 -6.70
C THR A 57 21.71 11.63 -6.24
N LEU A 58 22.51 12.68 -6.35
CA LEU A 58 22.11 14.05 -6.05
C LEU A 58 21.51 14.67 -7.31
N GLY A 59 20.21 14.92 -7.30
CA GLY A 59 19.56 15.70 -8.35
C GLY A 59 19.93 17.18 -8.23
N THR A 60 20.09 17.85 -9.36
CA THR A 60 20.45 19.28 -9.41
C THR A 60 19.28 20.10 -9.93
N PHE A 61 18.87 21.13 -9.19
CA PHE A 61 17.84 22.06 -9.66
C PHE A 61 18.43 23.08 -10.64
N GLU A 62 17.88 23.10 -11.85
CA GLU A 62 18.24 24.01 -12.94
C GLU A 62 16.98 24.72 -13.46
N GLU A 63 17.16 25.84 -14.16
CA GLU A 63 16.06 26.45 -14.91
C GLU A 63 15.95 25.78 -16.29
N ARG A 64 14.74 25.37 -16.67
CA ARG A 64 14.42 24.77 -17.97
C ARG A 64 13.13 25.41 -18.48
N ASP A 65 13.20 26.00 -19.67
CA ASP A 65 12.08 26.68 -20.35
C ASP A 65 11.33 27.72 -19.50
N GLY A 66 12.07 28.38 -18.58
CA GLY A 66 11.54 29.40 -17.66
C GLY A 66 10.87 28.85 -16.39
N VAL A 67 10.99 27.55 -16.13
CA VAL A 67 10.44 26.86 -14.95
C VAL A 67 11.59 26.19 -14.17
N ARG A 68 11.48 26.13 -12.84
CA ARG A 68 12.46 25.41 -12.02
C ARG A 68 12.24 23.90 -12.16
N ALA A 69 13.31 23.14 -12.36
CA ALA A 69 13.22 21.70 -12.59
C ALA A 69 14.36 20.93 -11.91
N LEU A 70 14.04 19.78 -11.35
CA LEU A 70 15.00 18.79 -10.87
C LEU A 70 15.57 18.02 -12.07
N ILE A 71 16.90 18.05 -12.22
CA ILE A 71 17.61 17.33 -13.27
C ILE A 71 18.26 16.08 -12.67
N LEU A 72 17.90 14.91 -13.19
CA LEU A 72 18.48 13.61 -12.83
C LEU A 72 19.34 13.11 -13.99
N ARG A 73 20.62 12.80 -13.75
CA ARG A 73 21.58 12.45 -14.82
C ARG A 73 21.95 10.97 -14.81
N GLY A 74 21.68 10.30 -15.93
CA GLY A 74 21.96 8.88 -16.16
C GLY A 74 23.20 8.65 -17.02
N THR A 75 23.91 7.55 -16.80
CA THR A 75 25.04 7.09 -17.64
C THR A 75 24.95 5.57 -17.88
N ALA A 76 25.04 5.16 -19.15
CA ALA A 76 25.01 3.78 -19.59
C ALA A 76 26.40 3.28 -20.08
N ASN A 77 26.63 1.96 -20.07
CA ASN A 77 27.78 1.35 -20.75
C ASN A 77 27.58 1.25 -22.29
N ARG A 78 26.33 1.22 -22.79
CA ARG A 78 25.96 1.14 -24.22
C ARG A 78 25.58 2.48 -24.82
N TYR A 79 25.54 2.51 -26.16
CA TYR A 79 25.08 3.67 -26.92
C TYR A 79 23.55 3.78 -26.91
N LEU A 80 23.05 4.94 -26.50
CA LEU A 80 21.62 5.25 -26.40
C LEU A 80 21.05 5.60 -27.78
N LYS A 81 19.92 4.97 -28.13
CA LYS A 81 19.16 5.19 -29.36
C LYS A 81 17.96 6.11 -29.13
N SER A 82 17.22 5.87 -28.06
CA SER A 82 16.12 6.72 -27.60
C SER A 82 15.89 6.51 -26.11
N VAL A 83 15.38 7.54 -25.43
CA VAL A 83 14.95 7.47 -24.03
C VAL A 83 13.57 8.10 -23.91
N PHE A 84 12.77 7.66 -22.94
CA PHE A 84 11.44 8.20 -22.66
C PHE A 84 11.09 7.98 -21.19
N SER A 85 10.54 9.00 -20.52
CA SER A 85 10.15 8.94 -19.11
C SER A 85 8.63 8.90 -18.93
N PHE A 86 8.17 8.07 -18.00
CA PHE A 86 6.76 7.84 -17.73
C PHE A 86 6.53 7.39 -16.29
N VAL A 87 5.29 7.50 -15.83
CA VAL A 87 4.75 6.80 -14.67
C VAL A 87 3.71 5.81 -15.18
N PRO A 88 3.12 4.92 -14.35
CA PRO A 88 2.01 4.11 -14.82
C PRO A 88 0.93 4.98 -15.47
N ASP A 89 0.51 4.56 -16.67
CA ASP A 89 -0.56 5.14 -17.48
C ASP A 89 -0.35 6.56 -18.08
N ASP A 90 0.75 7.28 -17.79
CA ASP A 90 1.01 8.60 -18.41
C ASP A 90 2.50 8.94 -18.65
N ALA A 91 2.75 9.79 -19.66
CA ALA A 91 4.05 10.42 -19.90
C ALA A 91 4.38 11.37 -18.73
N PHE A 92 5.63 11.38 -18.28
CA PHE A 92 5.96 12.05 -17.02
C PHE A 92 7.40 12.56 -17.00
N GLY A 93 7.59 13.85 -16.75
CA GLY A 93 8.85 14.54 -16.99
C GLY A 93 9.34 14.41 -18.44
N GLN A 94 10.57 14.85 -18.68
CA GLN A 94 11.18 14.77 -20.00
C GLN A 94 12.57 14.12 -19.96
N ALA A 95 12.68 12.92 -20.51
CA ALA A 95 13.96 12.25 -20.74
C ALA A 95 14.63 12.71 -22.06
N ASN A 96 15.89 13.15 -21.98
CA ASN A 96 16.69 13.64 -23.12
C ASN A 96 18.04 12.92 -23.18
N ILE A 97 18.53 12.59 -24.39
CA ILE A 97 19.91 12.11 -24.60
C ILE A 97 20.84 13.33 -24.69
N ILE A 98 21.79 13.45 -23.76
CA ILE A 98 22.76 14.56 -23.70
C ILE A 98 24.15 14.18 -24.22
N SER A 99 24.42 12.89 -24.41
CA SER A 99 25.62 12.36 -25.06
C SER A 99 25.37 10.91 -25.48
N GLU A 100 26.22 10.31 -26.33
CA GLU A 100 26.04 8.95 -26.86
C GLU A 100 25.72 7.88 -25.79
N ARG A 101 26.16 8.10 -24.54
CA ARG A 101 25.93 7.20 -23.40
C ARG A 101 25.37 7.88 -22.14
N ARG A 102 24.90 9.13 -22.25
CA ARG A 102 24.36 9.90 -21.11
C ARG A 102 22.99 10.45 -21.44
N LEU A 103 22.09 10.38 -20.46
CA LEU A 103 20.77 10.99 -20.50
C LEU A 103 20.59 11.94 -19.32
N GLU A 104 19.65 12.85 -19.44
CA GLU A 104 19.03 13.51 -18.29
C GLU A 104 17.52 13.29 -18.30
N VAL A 105 16.91 13.30 -17.12
CA VAL A 105 15.45 13.44 -16.97
C VAL A 105 15.19 14.75 -16.26
N VAL A 106 14.34 15.58 -16.87
CA VAL A 106 13.86 16.85 -16.34
C VAL A 106 12.51 16.60 -15.67
N ILE A 107 12.39 16.95 -14.39
CA ILE A 107 11.14 16.87 -13.62
C ILE A 107 10.81 18.29 -13.16
N HIS A 108 9.67 18.83 -13.57
CA HIS A 108 9.29 20.20 -13.20
C HIS A 108 8.84 20.29 -11.73
N GLU A 109 9.02 21.47 -11.13
CA GLU A 109 8.49 21.77 -9.80
C GLU A 109 6.95 21.63 -9.76
N GLY A 110 6.41 21.37 -8.56
CA GLY A 110 4.97 21.21 -8.36
C GLY A 110 4.53 19.76 -8.45
N HIS A 111 3.53 19.46 -9.27
CA HIS A 111 2.87 18.14 -9.25
C HIS A 111 3.81 16.98 -9.59
N GLU A 112 4.70 17.13 -10.59
CA GLU A 112 5.59 16.04 -10.98
C GLU A 112 6.57 15.68 -9.85
N LEU A 113 7.31 16.68 -9.35
CA LEU A 113 8.26 16.49 -8.26
C LEU A 113 7.59 16.01 -6.96
N ASN A 114 6.43 16.56 -6.59
CA ASN A 114 5.66 16.09 -5.44
C ASN A 114 5.23 14.62 -5.62
N SER A 115 4.82 14.23 -6.82
CA SER A 115 4.43 12.85 -7.09
C SER A 115 5.59 11.85 -6.94
N LEU A 116 6.81 12.20 -7.38
CA LEU A 116 7.99 11.36 -7.17
C LEU A 116 8.42 11.31 -5.71
N LEU A 117 8.56 12.48 -5.05
CA LEU A 117 8.99 12.55 -3.64
C LEU A 117 8.00 11.84 -2.70
N SER A 118 6.71 11.86 -3.04
CA SER A 118 5.68 11.12 -2.30
C SER A 118 5.69 9.60 -2.55
N GLY A 119 6.62 9.07 -3.36
CA GLY A 119 6.88 7.65 -3.53
C GLY A 119 6.34 7.02 -4.82
N LEU A 120 6.02 7.81 -5.84
CA LEU A 120 5.73 7.27 -7.18
C LEU A 120 7.05 6.93 -7.89
N PRO A 121 7.26 5.68 -8.35
CA PRO A 121 8.44 5.35 -9.15
C PRO A 121 8.36 6.04 -10.52
N LEU A 122 9.47 6.64 -10.93
CA LEU A 122 9.68 7.13 -12.29
C LEU A 122 10.21 5.96 -13.14
N PHE A 123 9.56 5.66 -14.25
CA PHE A 123 10.07 4.73 -15.23
C PHE A 123 10.79 5.46 -16.38
N VAL A 124 11.90 4.91 -16.83
CA VAL A 124 12.65 5.41 -17.99
C VAL A 124 12.86 4.26 -18.96
N SER A 125 12.18 4.31 -20.11
CA SER A 125 12.47 3.42 -21.24
C SER A 125 13.82 3.80 -21.85
N ILE A 126 14.69 2.81 -22.04
CA ILE A 126 16.06 2.98 -22.54
C ILE A 126 16.25 2.01 -23.70
N ASN A 127 16.28 2.54 -24.93
CA ASN A 127 16.63 1.78 -26.12
C ASN A 127 18.10 2.03 -26.47
N THR A 128 18.83 0.98 -26.83
CA THR A 128 20.24 1.04 -27.21
C THR A 128 20.47 0.69 -28.67
N PHE A 129 21.61 1.13 -29.23
CA PHE A 129 22.08 0.68 -30.55
C PHE A 129 22.80 -0.68 -30.49
N THR A 130 23.26 -1.09 -29.32
CA THR A 130 24.13 -2.26 -29.12
C THR A 130 23.80 -3.00 -27.83
N GLY A 131 24.01 -4.32 -27.84
CA GLY A 131 23.70 -5.23 -26.74
C GLY A 131 22.47 -6.11 -27.04
N THR A 132 22.34 -7.22 -26.32
CA THR A 132 21.15 -8.08 -26.32
C THR A 132 20.63 -8.25 -24.89
N PRO A 133 19.37 -7.89 -24.60
CA PRO A 133 18.43 -7.17 -25.46
C PRO A 133 18.87 -5.72 -25.76
N ASN A 134 18.09 -5.00 -26.56
CA ASN A 134 18.36 -3.60 -26.93
C ASN A 134 17.27 -2.62 -26.45
N GLN A 135 16.30 -3.11 -25.66
CA GLN A 135 15.24 -2.35 -25.03
C GLN A 135 15.19 -2.74 -23.55
N TYR A 136 15.16 -1.73 -22.69
CA TYR A 136 15.18 -1.85 -21.23
C TYR A 136 14.22 -0.82 -20.63
N THR A 137 13.76 -1.08 -19.40
CA THR A 137 13.10 -0.08 -18.57
C THR A 137 13.83 0.03 -17.23
N ALA A 138 14.20 1.25 -16.85
CA ALA A 138 14.69 1.56 -15.52
C ALA A 138 13.54 1.99 -14.61
N ARG A 139 13.46 1.44 -13.40
CA ARG A 139 12.67 1.98 -12.29
C ARG A 139 13.58 2.86 -11.45
N VAL A 140 13.22 4.12 -11.29
CA VAL A 140 13.98 5.14 -10.56
C VAL A 140 13.12 5.63 -9.39
N GLU A 141 13.66 5.57 -8.18
CA GLU A 141 12.97 6.03 -6.98
C GLU A 141 13.68 7.27 -6.44
N VAL A 142 12.90 8.32 -6.20
CA VAL A 142 13.39 9.61 -5.70
C VAL A 142 12.77 9.85 -4.32
N SER A 143 13.55 10.36 -3.37
CA SER A 143 13.06 10.70 -2.04
C SER A 143 13.88 11.82 -1.42
N ALA A 144 13.27 12.57 -0.50
CA ALA A 144 13.98 13.57 0.27
C ALA A 144 14.96 12.90 1.27
N ARG A 145 16.23 13.31 1.25
CA ARG A 145 17.27 12.77 2.14
C ARG A 145 18.11 13.89 2.74
N PHE A 146 18.40 13.77 4.03
CA PHE A 146 19.41 14.58 4.68
C PHE A 146 20.81 14.09 4.33
N TYR A 147 21.77 14.99 4.20
CA TYR A 147 23.18 14.67 3.96
C TYR A 147 24.08 15.80 4.49
N ASP A 148 25.40 15.64 4.37
CA ASP A 148 26.39 16.65 4.79
C ASP A 148 26.22 17.09 6.26
N PHE A 149 26.20 16.08 7.15
CA PHE A 149 25.98 16.28 8.58
C PHE A 149 27.24 16.82 9.28
N LEU A 150 27.16 18.02 9.84
CA LEU A 150 28.27 18.69 10.54
C LEU A 150 27.87 19.13 11.94
N GLY A 151 28.78 19.03 12.92
CA GLY A 151 28.58 19.52 14.29
C GLY A 151 28.42 18.42 15.34
N SER A 152 27.58 18.66 16.34
CA SER A 152 27.47 17.84 17.55
C SER A 152 26.87 16.46 17.29
N SER A 153 27.50 15.43 17.87
CA SER A 153 26.98 14.05 17.94
C SER A 153 25.75 13.92 18.86
N ASP A 154 25.52 14.89 19.75
CA ASP A 154 24.37 14.92 20.66
C ASP A 154 23.03 15.23 19.96
N ILE A 155 23.08 15.48 18.65
CA ILE A 155 21.92 15.60 17.77
C ILE A 155 22.08 14.51 16.70
N TRP A 156 21.29 13.45 16.80
CA TRP A 156 21.09 12.51 15.71
C TRP A 156 19.97 13.04 14.79
N ILE A 157 20.10 12.81 13.49
CA ILE A 157 19.10 13.22 12.49
C ILE A 157 18.98 12.03 11.54
N ASP A 158 17.77 11.56 11.31
CA ASP A 158 17.55 10.45 10.38
C ASP A 158 17.78 10.91 8.94
N GLU A 159 18.51 10.11 8.16
CA GLU A 159 18.77 10.42 6.75
C GLU A 159 17.47 10.48 5.94
N ALA A 160 16.48 9.66 6.32
CA ALA A 160 15.23 9.52 5.59
C ALA A 160 14.18 10.55 6.02
N VAL A 161 13.78 11.40 5.07
CA VAL A 161 12.47 12.07 5.11
C VAL A 161 11.51 11.19 4.29
N GLN A 162 10.42 10.74 4.93
CA GLN A 162 9.45 9.81 4.34
C GLN A 162 8.08 10.47 4.15
N PRO A 163 7.36 10.20 3.04
CA PRO A 163 6.02 10.69 2.82
C PRO A 163 4.98 9.81 3.53
N PHE A 164 4.10 10.44 4.31
CA PHE A 164 2.96 9.79 4.97
C PHE A 164 1.65 10.43 4.54
N TYR A 165 0.57 9.65 4.61
CA TYR A 165 -0.78 10.14 4.37
C TYR A 165 -1.29 10.85 5.62
N ALA A 166 -1.65 12.12 5.46
CA ALA A 166 -2.21 12.93 6.53
C ALA A 166 -3.24 13.91 5.98
N LEU A 167 -4.44 13.96 6.54
CA LEU A 167 -5.52 14.86 6.12
C LEU A 167 -5.18 16.30 6.49
N ASN A 168 -4.75 17.10 5.50
CA ASN A 168 -4.30 18.47 5.70
C ASN A 168 -4.85 19.42 4.62
N GLY A 169 -6.18 19.60 4.63
CA GLY A 169 -6.87 20.44 3.66
C GLY A 169 -6.93 19.78 2.29
N THR A 170 -6.23 20.35 1.30
CA THR A 170 -6.15 19.82 -0.08
C THR A 170 -4.96 18.90 -0.30
N ASP A 171 -3.89 19.03 0.50
CA ASP A 171 -2.65 18.27 0.33
C ASP A 171 -2.56 17.16 1.38
N ASN A 172 -3.02 15.96 1.02
CA ASN A 172 -3.06 14.82 1.95
C ASN A 172 -1.70 14.12 2.18
N VAL A 173 -0.59 14.84 2.00
CA VAL A 173 0.78 14.33 2.18
C VAL A 173 1.55 15.19 3.18
N VAL A 174 2.19 14.53 4.15
CA VAL A 174 3.20 15.13 5.02
C VAL A 174 4.53 14.43 4.80
N TYR A 175 5.59 15.22 4.67
CA TYR A 175 6.94 14.71 4.59
C TYR A 175 7.57 14.76 5.98
N ARG A 176 8.05 13.62 6.48
CA ARG A 176 8.40 13.45 7.89
C ARG A 176 9.82 12.92 8.04
N GLY A 177 10.66 13.66 8.76
CA GLY A 177 11.96 13.21 9.26
C GLY A 177 11.93 13.00 10.77
N GLY A 178 12.98 12.37 11.30
CA GLY A 178 13.21 12.18 12.73
C GLY A 178 14.54 12.81 13.18
N ALA A 179 14.61 13.17 14.47
CA ALA A 179 15.83 13.58 15.13
C ALA A 179 15.79 13.20 16.62
N ASP A 180 16.84 12.54 17.11
CA ASP A 180 17.04 12.27 18.53
C ASP A 180 18.08 13.23 19.10
N VAL A 181 17.81 13.81 20.28
CA VAL A 181 18.69 14.81 20.89
C VAL A 181 18.91 14.57 22.38
N LEU A 182 20.16 14.78 22.81
CA LEU A 182 20.51 14.80 24.23
C LEU A 182 20.34 16.23 24.80
N GLY A 183 19.09 16.71 24.79
CA GLY A 183 18.74 18.06 25.24
C GLY A 183 17.34 18.50 24.81
N ASN A 184 16.84 19.61 25.36
CA ASN A 184 15.53 20.15 25.00
C ASN A 184 15.42 21.68 25.20
N PRO A 185 14.52 22.36 24.46
CA PRO A 185 13.82 21.87 23.27
C PRO A 185 14.76 21.77 22.05
N LEU A 186 14.43 20.91 21.09
CA LEU A 186 15.00 21.01 19.74
C LEU A 186 14.37 22.18 18.98
N THR A 187 15.21 22.95 18.30
CA THR A 187 14.80 23.96 17.31
C THR A 187 15.50 23.69 15.98
N VAL A 188 14.77 23.86 14.89
CA VAL A 188 15.31 23.76 13.53
C VAL A 188 15.06 25.08 12.82
N THR A 189 16.11 25.71 12.31
CA THR A 189 16.04 26.94 11.52
C THR A 189 16.70 26.74 10.17
N ALA A 190 16.10 27.31 9.13
CA ALA A 190 16.60 27.29 7.78
C ALA A 190 16.35 28.68 7.15
N PRO A 191 17.08 29.07 6.08
CA PRO A 191 16.79 30.29 5.34
C PRO A 191 15.35 30.30 4.79
N ASP A 192 14.91 29.12 4.37
CA ASP A 192 13.67 28.78 3.70
C ASP A 192 13.28 27.32 4.08
N GLY A 193 12.02 26.93 3.88
CA GLY A 193 11.59 25.52 4.04
C GLY A 193 11.72 24.86 5.44
N ALA A 194 11.73 25.62 6.54
CA ALA A 194 11.85 25.02 7.87
C ALA A 194 10.68 24.04 8.21
N PRO A 195 10.95 22.90 8.88
CA PRO A 195 9.90 21.97 9.35
C PRO A 195 9.11 22.54 10.53
N THR A 196 7.91 22.00 10.73
CA THR A 196 7.28 22.04 12.05
C THR A 196 7.91 20.95 12.93
N VAL A 197 8.39 21.33 14.11
CA VAL A 197 9.06 20.43 15.05
C VAL A 197 8.09 20.00 16.16
N PHE A 198 7.88 18.69 16.31
CA PHE A 198 7.03 18.10 17.34
C PHE A 198 7.86 17.17 18.25
N PRO A 199 7.81 17.31 19.59
CA PRO A 199 8.37 16.29 20.48
C PRO A 199 7.54 15.02 20.40
N VAL A 200 8.19 13.87 20.26
CA VAL A 200 7.57 12.54 20.33
C VAL A 200 7.68 12.00 21.75
N ASP A 201 8.86 12.17 22.36
CA ASP A 201 9.11 11.90 23.78
C ASP A 201 10.08 12.95 24.38
N ALA A 202 10.85 12.58 25.41
CA ALA A 202 11.80 13.48 26.06
C ALA A 202 12.99 13.89 25.18
N ASN A 203 13.43 12.99 24.28
CA ASN A 203 14.63 13.12 23.47
C ASN A 203 14.37 12.97 21.96
N SER A 204 13.31 12.27 21.55
CA SER A 204 12.96 12.05 20.14
C SER A 204 11.99 13.10 19.61
N TYR A 205 12.26 13.61 18.40
CA TYR A 205 11.49 14.66 17.73
C TYR A 205 11.13 14.27 16.30
N ARG A 206 9.93 14.69 15.90
CA ARG A 206 9.34 14.52 14.57
C ARG A 206 9.39 15.85 13.83
N LEU A 207 9.84 15.82 12.58
CA LEU A 207 10.04 16.99 11.73
C LEU A 207 9.09 16.87 10.54
N ASP A 208 8.04 17.70 10.50
CA ASP A 208 6.99 17.64 9.48
C ASP A 208 7.07 18.83 8.50
N TRP A 209 7.11 18.52 7.21
CA TRP A 209 7.03 19.48 6.10
C TRP A 209 5.75 19.27 5.27
N SER A 210 5.13 20.37 4.84
CA SER A 210 4.27 20.40 3.65
C SER A 210 5.14 20.23 2.38
N TYR A 211 4.53 19.93 1.23
CA TYR A 211 5.29 19.89 -0.03
C TYR A 211 6.00 21.22 -0.33
N ALA A 212 5.34 22.37 -0.11
CA ALA A 212 5.94 23.69 -0.33
C ALA A 212 7.17 23.93 0.57
N ASN A 213 7.06 23.66 1.89
CA ASN A 213 8.21 23.82 2.78
C ASN A 213 9.32 22.80 2.46
N LEU A 214 8.97 21.58 2.04
CA LEU A 214 9.98 20.59 1.63
C LEU A 214 10.73 21.06 0.38
N HIS A 215 10.01 21.54 -0.63
CA HIS A 215 10.56 22.07 -1.88
C HIS A 215 11.60 23.16 -1.61
N ASP A 216 11.20 24.16 -0.82
CA ASP A 216 12.07 25.27 -0.43
C ASP A 216 13.31 24.81 0.36
N ALA A 217 13.22 23.71 1.12
CA ALA A 217 14.35 23.13 1.84
C ALA A 217 15.30 22.29 0.98
N ILE A 218 14.87 21.83 -0.21
CA ILE A 218 15.69 21.03 -1.15
C ILE A 218 16.21 21.85 -2.33
N ASP A 219 15.69 23.06 -2.57
CA ASP A 219 16.17 23.94 -3.62
C ASP A 219 16.44 25.38 -3.12
N PRO A 220 17.71 25.85 -3.10
CA PRO A 220 18.93 25.12 -3.44
C PRO A 220 19.42 24.20 -2.32
N HIS A 221 19.61 22.91 -2.64
CA HIS A 221 20.20 21.86 -1.78
C HIS A 221 21.58 22.19 -1.18
N THR A 222 22.20 23.30 -1.54
CA THR A 222 23.46 23.80 -0.97
C THR A 222 23.27 24.54 0.36
N GLN A 223 22.03 24.90 0.73
CA GLN A 223 21.70 25.54 2.00
C GLN A 223 21.61 24.54 3.15
N TYR A 224 22.06 24.96 4.33
CA TYR A 224 22.03 24.14 5.54
C TYR A 224 20.81 24.45 6.41
N LEU A 225 20.10 23.41 6.81
CA LEU A 225 19.22 23.44 7.97
C LEU A 225 20.08 23.36 9.23
N SER A 226 19.79 24.22 10.20
CA SER A 226 20.50 24.32 11.48
C SER A 226 19.63 23.78 12.62
N PHE A 227 20.13 22.78 13.32
CA PHE A 227 19.51 22.08 14.43
C PHE A 227 20.19 22.54 15.72
N SER A 228 19.43 22.96 16.72
CA SER A 228 19.96 23.45 18.00
C SER A 228 19.12 22.92 19.17
N ALA A 229 19.79 22.36 20.18
CA ALA A 229 19.16 21.82 21.39
C ALA A 229 19.97 22.19 22.64
N THR A 230 19.30 22.57 23.73
CA THR A 230 19.97 22.89 25.00
C THR A 230 20.22 21.61 25.80
N ARG A 231 21.48 21.31 26.09
CA ARG A 231 21.88 20.14 26.90
C ARG A 231 21.45 20.28 28.36
N PRO A 232 21.41 19.18 29.14
CA PRO A 232 21.15 19.21 30.58
C PRO A 232 22.11 20.09 31.41
N ASP A 233 23.32 20.36 30.92
CA ASP A 233 24.30 21.26 31.56
C ASP A 233 24.10 22.75 31.22
N GLY A 234 23.09 23.08 30.41
CA GLY A 234 22.79 24.43 29.93
C GLY A 234 23.61 24.87 28.71
N THR A 235 24.50 24.03 28.17
CA THR A 235 25.24 24.33 26.93
C THR A 235 24.40 24.05 25.69
N LEU A 236 24.69 24.74 24.59
CA LEU A 236 23.95 24.59 23.34
C LEU A 236 24.64 23.60 22.41
N ALA A 237 24.02 22.45 22.16
CA ALA A 237 24.40 21.56 21.08
C ALA A 237 23.90 22.14 19.74
N LYS A 238 24.74 22.08 18.70
CA LYS A 238 24.39 22.51 17.34
C LYS A 238 24.82 21.46 16.33
N LYS A 239 23.98 21.22 15.33
CA LYS A 239 24.29 20.40 14.14
C LYS A 239 23.70 21.09 12.92
N SER A 240 24.30 20.88 11.76
CA SER A 240 23.75 21.28 10.48
C SER A 240 23.69 20.10 9.52
N ALA A 241 22.69 20.10 8.65
CA ALA A 241 22.55 19.13 7.58
C ALA A 241 21.92 19.82 6.36
N ARG A 242 22.17 19.29 5.18
CA ARG A 242 21.51 19.71 3.93
C ARG A 242 20.40 18.72 3.58
N LEU A 243 19.35 19.18 2.92
CA LEU A 243 18.26 18.34 2.43
C LEU A 243 18.26 18.35 0.89
N VAL A 244 17.95 17.22 0.26
CA VAL A 244 17.99 17.10 -1.21
C VAL A 244 16.99 16.05 -1.71
N ALA A 245 16.47 16.24 -2.93
CA ALA A 245 15.85 15.17 -3.70
C ALA A 245 16.92 14.18 -4.19
N ARG A 246 16.99 13.00 -3.58
CA ARG A 246 18.00 11.97 -3.84
C ARG A 246 17.40 10.81 -4.63
N VAL A 247 18.10 10.29 -5.63
CA VAL A 247 17.79 8.96 -6.19
C VAL A 247 18.18 7.91 -5.16
N THR A 248 17.19 7.21 -4.61
CA THR A 248 17.37 6.21 -3.54
C THR A 248 17.23 4.77 -4.02
N GLY A 249 16.60 4.55 -5.18
CA GLY A 249 16.43 3.24 -5.78
C GLY A 249 16.63 3.28 -7.29
N LEU A 250 17.29 2.25 -7.82
CA LEU A 250 17.45 2.03 -9.26
C LEU A 250 17.38 0.52 -9.53
N ALA A 251 16.49 0.12 -10.42
CA ALA A 251 16.43 -1.25 -10.94
C ALA A 251 16.25 -1.21 -12.47
N LEU A 252 16.68 -2.27 -13.16
CA LEU A 252 16.49 -2.46 -14.59
C LEU A 252 15.66 -3.72 -14.85
N THR A 253 14.93 -3.72 -15.96
CA THR A 253 14.34 -4.92 -16.55
C THR A 253 14.38 -4.83 -18.07
N SER A 254 14.49 -5.99 -18.72
CA SER A 254 14.25 -6.16 -20.16
C SER A 254 12.85 -6.69 -20.48
N GLY A 255 12.08 -7.07 -19.47
CA GLY A 255 10.69 -7.47 -19.58
C GLY A 255 9.72 -6.28 -19.57
N ASP A 256 8.43 -6.60 -19.52
CA ASP A 256 7.37 -5.62 -19.31
C ASP A 256 7.43 -5.06 -17.87
N PRO A 257 7.62 -3.74 -17.68
CA PRO A 257 7.66 -3.14 -16.35
C PRO A 257 6.37 -3.33 -15.54
N TYR A 258 5.21 -3.47 -16.17
CA TYR A 258 3.94 -3.70 -15.48
C TYR A 258 3.82 -5.14 -14.95
N THR A 259 4.51 -6.09 -15.58
CA THR A 259 4.61 -7.48 -15.11
C THR A 259 5.68 -7.63 -14.03
N VAL A 260 6.81 -6.90 -14.14
CA VAL A 260 7.96 -7.01 -13.22
C VAL A 260 7.81 -6.15 -11.96
N TRP A 261 7.19 -4.98 -12.09
CA TRP A 261 6.89 -4.05 -11.01
C TRP A 261 5.41 -3.62 -11.07
N PRO A 262 4.46 -4.56 -10.90
CA PRO A 262 3.05 -4.24 -10.93
C PRO A 262 2.71 -3.16 -9.90
N THR A 263 1.86 -2.21 -10.32
CA THR A 263 1.25 -1.20 -9.46
C THR A 263 0.49 -1.92 -8.33
N PRO A 264 0.92 -1.83 -7.05
CA PRO A 264 0.27 -2.60 -5.99
C PRO A 264 -1.20 -2.23 -5.80
N ALA A 265 -2.05 -3.20 -5.48
CA ALA A 265 -3.40 -2.94 -5.00
C ALA A 265 -3.36 -2.27 -3.60
N CYS A 266 -4.53 -1.93 -3.05
CA CYS A 266 -4.62 -1.65 -1.62
C CYS A 266 -4.31 -2.93 -0.83
N GLU A 267 -3.41 -2.85 0.16
CA GLU A 267 -3.05 -3.99 1.02
C GLU A 267 -4.10 -4.18 2.14
N PRO A 268 -4.60 -5.41 2.40
CA PRO A 268 -5.63 -5.66 3.44
C PRO A 268 -5.25 -5.16 4.84
N SER A 269 -3.97 -5.28 5.23
CA SER A 269 -3.45 -4.77 6.49
C SER A 269 -3.50 -3.23 6.58
N VAL A 270 -3.21 -2.54 5.48
CA VAL A 270 -3.25 -1.08 5.39
C VAL A 270 -4.70 -0.59 5.41
N HIS A 271 -5.59 -1.26 4.68
CA HIS A 271 -7.03 -0.98 4.68
C HIS A 271 -7.65 -1.14 6.08
N ALA A 272 -7.39 -2.27 6.74
CA ALA A 272 -7.86 -2.53 8.10
C ALA A 272 -7.30 -1.52 9.10
N CYS A 273 -6.03 -1.12 8.96
CA CYS A 273 -5.47 -0.05 9.80
C CYS A 273 -6.15 1.30 9.54
N TYR A 274 -6.37 1.67 8.28
CA TYR A 274 -7.00 2.93 7.89
C TYR A 274 -8.45 3.04 8.41
N LEU A 275 -9.27 2.01 8.20
CA LEU A 275 -10.67 1.97 8.66
C LEU A 275 -10.82 1.82 10.19
N SER A 276 -9.83 1.25 10.88
CA SER A 276 -9.87 1.13 12.35
C SER A 276 -9.48 2.41 13.09
N GLN A 277 -9.06 3.47 12.38
CA GLN A 277 -8.71 4.73 13.03
C GLN A 277 -9.92 5.43 13.67
N PRO A 278 -9.76 6.05 14.86
CA PRO A 278 -10.80 6.86 15.48
C PRO A 278 -11.33 7.97 14.56
N ALA A 279 -12.62 8.29 14.70
CA ALA A 279 -13.23 9.42 13.98
C ALA A 279 -12.49 10.73 14.33
N GLY A 280 -12.00 11.42 13.30
CA GLY A 280 -11.19 12.63 13.43
C GLY A 280 -9.67 12.42 13.42
N THR A 281 -9.17 11.18 13.25
CA THR A 281 -7.75 10.95 12.97
C THR A 281 -7.35 11.64 11.67
N THR A 282 -6.27 12.44 11.72
CA THR A 282 -5.70 13.15 10.57
C THR A 282 -4.31 12.65 10.16
N ASP A 283 -3.63 11.82 10.96
CA ASP A 283 -2.27 11.33 10.71
C ASP A 283 -2.29 9.80 10.62
N PHE A 284 -2.06 9.25 9.43
CA PHE A 284 -2.16 7.81 9.15
C PHE A 284 -0.79 7.15 9.00
N ALA A 285 0.28 7.78 9.49
CA ALA A 285 1.65 7.26 9.39
C ALA A 285 1.85 5.87 10.05
N ALA A 286 1.00 5.52 11.02
CA ALA A 286 1.00 4.19 11.63
C ALA A 286 0.50 3.06 10.70
N CYS A 287 -0.23 3.41 9.63
CA CYS A 287 -0.81 2.44 8.70
C CYS A 287 0.06 2.17 7.47
N GLY A 288 1.05 3.01 7.18
CA GLY A 288 1.97 2.81 6.06
C GLY A 288 2.42 4.12 5.42
N SER A 289 3.18 4.00 4.33
CA SER A 289 3.60 5.16 3.52
C SER A 289 2.43 5.85 2.83
N TYR A 290 2.64 7.09 2.37
CA TYR A 290 1.64 7.87 1.63
C TYR A 290 0.97 7.07 0.50
N ARG A 291 1.75 6.42 -0.38
CA ARG A 291 1.20 5.66 -1.52
C ARG A 291 0.49 4.37 -1.11
N GLN A 292 0.84 3.75 0.01
CA GLN A 292 0.10 2.57 0.50
C GLN A 292 -1.27 2.98 1.03
N VAL A 293 -1.32 3.98 1.91
CA VAL A 293 -2.59 4.47 2.46
C VAL A 293 -3.46 5.10 1.36
N GLN A 294 -2.90 5.94 0.47
CA GLN A 294 -3.65 6.59 -0.61
C GLN A 294 -4.43 5.60 -1.49
N ARG A 295 -3.86 4.42 -1.80
CA ARG A 295 -4.54 3.37 -2.59
C ARG A 295 -5.78 2.82 -1.87
N CYS A 296 -5.77 2.82 -0.55
CA CYS A 296 -6.85 2.31 0.29
C CYS A 296 -7.93 3.35 0.64
N VAL A 297 -7.70 4.65 0.39
CA VAL A 297 -8.70 5.72 0.67
C VAL A 297 -9.93 5.63 -0.24
N HIS A 298 -9.77 5.01 -1.42
CA HIS A 298 -10.81 4.88 -2.45
C HIS A 298 -11.02 3.43 -2.91
N ALA A 299 -10.53 2.45 -2.16
CA ALA A 299 -10.78 1.04 -2.44
C ALA A 299 -12.10 0.62 -1.79
N ASP A 300 -12.96 -0.11 -2.50
CA ASP A 300 -14.13 -0.72 -1.90
C ASP A 300 -13.73 -1.95 -1.06
N ALA A 301 -14.53 -2.29 -0.04
CA ALA A 301 -14.19 -3.38 0.87
C ALA A 301 -13.95 -4.70 0.12
N CYS A 302 -14.73 -4.98 -0.93
CA CYS A 302 -14.61 -6.19 -1.75
C CYS A 302 -13.49 -6.16 -2.81
N ASP A 303 -12.88 -5.00 -3.08
CA ASP A 303 -11.64 -4.95 -3.87
C ASP A 303 -10.43 -5.41 -3.05
N VAL A 304 -10.54 -5.40 -1.72
CA VAL A 304 -9.43 -5.63 -0.78
C VAL A 304 -9.59 -6.92 0.02
N LEU A 305 -10.79 -7.17 0.53
CA LEU A 305 -11.11 -8.29 1.42
C LEU A 305 -11.88 -9.35 0.63
N GLN A 306 -11.18 -10.03 -0.28
CA GLN A 306 -11.74 -11.15 -1.04
C GLN A 306 -11.63 -12.46 -0.25
N GLU A 307 -12.77 -13.12 -0.03
CA GLU A 307 -12.87 -14.40 0.67
C GLU A 307 -13.20 -15.53 -0.31
N PRO A 308 -12.66 -16.75 -0.12
CA PRO A 308 -13.11 -17.91 -0.88
C PRO A 308 -14.60 -18.17 -0.60
N LEU A 309 -15.32 -18.70 -1.59
CA LEU A 309 -16.71 -19.13 -1.39
C LEU A 309 -16.78 -20.08 -0.19
N SER A 310 -17.66 -19.77 0.75
CA SER A 310 -18.01 -20.60 1.90
C SER A 310 -19.47 -20.32 2.25
N LEU A 311 -20.16 -21.29 2.85
CA LEU A 311 -21.60 -21.21 3.11
C LEU A 311 -21.85 -21.12 4.62
N ALA A 312 -22.17 -19.92 5.11
CA ALA A 312 -22.45 -19.66 6.52
C ALA A 312 -23.93 -19.95 6.82
N SER A 313 -24.23 -20.94 7.66
CA SER A 313 -25.62 -21.33 7.93
C SER A 313 -26.42 -20.22 8.64
N ILE A 314 -27.64 -19.98 8.16
CA ILE A 314 -28.59 -19.00 8.70
C ILE A 314 -29.91 -19.66 9.15
N ASP A 315 -30.68 -18.95 9.99
CA ASP A 315 -31.93 -19.45 10.55
C ASP A 315 -33.10 -19.41 9.54
N ALA A 316 -33.37 -20.57 8.93
CA ALA A 316 -34.50 -20.78 8.04
C ALA A 316 -35.84 -21.10 8.76
N SER A 317 -35.92 -21.03 10.10
CA SER A 317 -37.11 -21.46 10.87
C SER A 317 -38.41 -20.75 10.48
N SER A 318 -38.34 -19.56 9.88
CA SER A 318 -39.47 -18.82 9.32
C SER A 318 -40.14 -19.52 8.13
N LEU A 319 -39.46 -20.44 7.42
CA LEU A 319 -39.98 -21.24 6.31
C LEU A 319 -40.75 -22.49 6.77
N GLU A 320 -40.62 -22.90 8.03
CA GLU A 320 -41.25 -24.11 8.57
C GLU A 320 -42.78 -24.18 8.36
N PRO A 321 -43.57 -23.10 8.51
CA PRO A 321 -45.00 -23.13 8.20
C PRO A 321 -45.30 -23.45 6.73
N ALA A 322 -44.50 -22.92 5.79
CA ALA A 322 -44.67 -23.17 4.35
C ALA A 322 -44.26 -24.60 3.99
N ARG A 323 -43.15 -25.08 4.54
CA ARG A 323 -42.70 -26.48 4.43
C ARG A 323 -43.75 -27.46 4.97
N ALA A 324 -44.28 -27.20 6.16
CA ALA A 324 -45.29 -28.04 6.79
C ALA A 324 -46.60 -28.07 5.98
N ALA A 325 -47.02 -26.94 5.42
CA ALA A 325 -48.17 -26.87 4.51
C ALA A 325 -47.95 -27.67 3.21
N TRP A 326 -46.73 -27.65 2.65
CA TRP A 326 -46.38 -28.46 1.47
C TRP A 326 -46.43 -29.97 1.78
N ASN A 327 -45.90 -30.43 2.93
CA ASN A 327 -46.01 -31.84 3.36
C ASN A 327 -47.47 -32.27 3.57
N GLN A 328 -48.31 -31.38 4.14
CA GLN A 328 -49.75 -31.62 4.32
C GLN A 328 -50.52 -31.73 2.99
N GLY A 329 -49.95 -31.30 1.87
CA GLY A 329 -50.48 -31.49 0.51
C GLY A 329 -50.41 -32.93 -0.02
N SER A 330 -50.07 -33.90 0.84
CA SER A 330 -50.19 -35.34 0.57
C SER A 330 -51.65 -35.80 0.65
N SER A 331 -52.03 -36.76 -0.19
CA SER A 331 -53.34 -37.40 -0.19
C SER A 331 -53.23 -38.92 -0.06
N GLY A 332 -54.36 -39.64 -0.12
CA GLY A 332 -54.36 -41.11 -0.09
C GLY A 332 -53.71 -41.79 -1.30
N TYR A 333 -53.36 -41.04 -2.37
CA TYR A 333 -52.77 -41.57 -3.61
C TYR A 333 -51.49 -40.84 -4.05
N ASN A 334 -51.03 -39.84 -3.28
CA ASN A 334 -49.75 -39.17 -3.50
C ASN A 334 -49.15 -38.67 -2.18
N TRP A 335 -47.84 -38.77 -2.02
CA TRP A 335 -47.13 -38.30 -0.83
C TRP A 335 -46.06 -37.28 -1.18
N ARG A 336 -45.70 -36.51 -0.16
CA ARG A 336 -44.75 -35.41 -0.17
C ARG A 336 -44.08 -35.37 1.19
N ASN A 337 -42.76 -35.35 1.22
CA ASN A 337 -42.04 -35.06 2.45
C ASN A 337 -40.78 -34.24 2.14
N LEU A 338 -40.76 -33.01 2.64
CA LEU A 338 -39.64 -32.09 2.64
C LEU A 338 -39.10 -31.98 4.08
N GLN A 339 -37.80 -32.22 4.24
CA GLN A 339 -37.03 -31.99 5.46
C GLN A 339 -36.93 -30.48 5.74
N PRO A 340 -36.64 -30.07 7.00
CA PRO A 340 -36.35 -28.67 7.32
C PRO A 340 -35.38 -28.05 6.30
N ILE A 341 -35.75 -26.91 5.74
CA ILE A 341 -34.98 -26.27 4.68
C ILE A 341 -33.70 -25.72 5.30
N ALA A 342 -32.55 -26.11 4.77
CA ALA A 342 -31.29 -25.50 5.16
C ALA A 342 -31.09 -24.20 4.35
N ALA A 343 -30.61 -23.15 5.00
CA ALA A 343 -30.25 -21.91 4.33
C ALA A 343 -28.86 -21.44 4.79
N TYR A 344 -28.18 -20.73 3.88
CA TYR A 344 -26.83 -20.24 4.06
C TYR A 344 -26.69 -18.86 3.40
N ASP A 345 -25.80 -18.02 3.94
CA ASP A 345 -25.29 -16.84 3.26
C ASP A 345 -23.95 -17.17 2.59
N THR A 346 -23.70 -16.57 1.42
CA THR A 346 -22.38 -16.49 0.79
C THR A 346 -21.55 -15.35 1.41
N PRO A 347 -20.22 -15.29 1.21
CA PRO A 347 -19.42 -14.17 1.69
C PRO A 347 -19.86 -12.85 1.03
N GLU A 348 -19.81 -11.75 1.76
CA GLU A 348 -20.13 -10.40 1.25
C GLU A 348 -19.22 -10.00 0.08
N CYS A 349 -17.96 -10.45 0.13
CA CYS A 349 -16.91 -10.12 -0.84
C CYS A 349 -16.25 -11.40 -1.38
N PRO A 350 -16.92 -12.15 -2.28
CA PRO A 350 -16.39 -13.43 -2.78
C PRO A 350 -15.27 -13.19 -3.79
N ALA A 351 -14.19 -13.99 -3.70
CA ALA A 351 -13.01 -13.90 -4.56
C ALA A 351 -13.24 -14.25 -6.05
N ALA A 352 -14.42 -14.77 -6.37
CA ALA A 352 -14.92 -14.99 -7.72
C ALA A 352 -16.45 -14.81 -7.73
N PRO A 353 -17.09 -14.50 -8.87
CA PRO A 353 -18.54 -14.45 -8.98
C PRO A 353 -19.17 -15.76 -8.51
N VAL A 354 -20.10 -15.68 -7.55
CA VAL A 354 -20.80 -16.85 -7.03
C VAL A 354 -21.81 -17.31 -8.08
N THR A 355 -21.75 -18.60 -8.41
CA THR A 355 -22.67 -19.28 -9.34
C THR A 355 -23.29 -20.49 -8.66
N ILE A 356 -24.48 -20.90 -9.11
CA ILE A 356 -25.12 -22.12 -8.62
C ILE A 356 -24.23 -23.37 -8.76
N ALA A 357 -23.36 -23.42 -9.78
CA ALA A 357 -22.39 -24.51 -9.94
C ALA A 357 -21.37 -24.52 -8.79
N SER A 358 -20.74 -23.39 -8.51
CA SER A 358 -19.79 -23.26 -7.38
C SER A 358 -20.45 -23.52 -6.02
N VAL A 359 -21.73 -23.16 -5.85
CA VAL A 359 -22.50 -23.43 -4.63
C VAL A 359 -22.79 -24.93 -4.47
N VAL A 360 -23.19 -25.64 -5.53
CA VAL A 360 -23.42 -27.10 -5.49
C VAL A 360 -22.12 -27.84 -5.20
N ASP A 361 -21.00 -27.42 -5.78
CA ASP A 361 -19.68 -28.02 -5.52
C ASP A 361 -19.21 -27.77 -4.06
N GLU A 362 -19.50 -26.59 -3.48
CA GLU A 362 -19.20 -26.29 -2.07
C GLU A 362 -20.12 -27.06 -1.09
N ILE A 363 -21.40 -27.26 -1.44
CA ILE A 363 -22.28 -28.18 -0.70
C ILE A 363 -21.74 -29.61 -0.78
N ALA A 364 -21.24 -30.05 -1.94
CA ALA A 364 -20.65 -31.38 -2.11
C ALA A 364 -19.34 -31.57 -1.32
N SER A 365 -18.62 -30.49 -1.02
CA SER A 365 -17.42 -30.51 -0.19
C SER A 365 -17.75 -30.76 1.30
N THR A 366 -18.95 -30.36 1.74
CA THR A 366 -19.39 -30.37 3.15
C THR A 366 -20.43 -31.45 3.49
N ASP A 367 -21.32 -31.82 2.56
CA ASP A 367 -22.30 -32.91 2.68
C ASP A 367 -21.99 -34.04 1.69
N GLN A 368 -21.50 -35.17 2.20
CA GLN A 368 -21.18 -36.37 1.41
C GLN A 368 -22.40 -37.03 0.74
N ASN A 369 -23.63 -36.62 1.09
CA ASN A 369 -24.86 -37.12 0.46
C ASN A 369 -25.32 -36.27 -0.73
N GLN A 370 -24.63 -35.16 -1.01
CA GLN A 370 -24.89 -34.32 -2.18
C GLN A 370 -24.66 -35.12 -3.48
N PRO A 371 -25.68 -35.27 -4.35
CA PRO A 371 -25.48 -35.85 -5.67
C PRO A 371 -24.53 -34.96 -6.48
N ALA A 372 -23.63 -35.58 -7.26
CA ALA A 372 -22.72 -34.85 -8.12
C ALA A 372 -23.50 -33.91 -9.07
N SER A 373 -22.95 -32.72 -9.33
CA SER A 373 -23.61 -31.65 -10.09
C SER A 373 -24.08 -32.10 -11.48
N GLU A 374 -23.35 -33.02 -12.12
CA GLU A 374 -23.67 -33.66 -13.41
C GLU A 374 -24.93 -34.55 -13.43
N TYR A 375 -25.45 -34.98 -12.27
CA TYR A 375 -26.70 -35.76 -12.21
C TYR A 375 -27.96 -34.89 -12.06
N GLY A 376 -27.81 -33.61 -11.71
CA GLY A 376 -28.92 -32.66 -11.67
C GLY A 376 -29.00 -31.80 -12.92
N THR A 377 -29.98 -30.91 -12.96
CA THR A 377 -30.20 -29.93 -14.03
C THR A 377 -30.09 -28.52 -13.49
N PHE A 378 -29.18 -27.72 -14.05
CA PHE A 378 -29.15 -26.28 -13.82
C PHE A 378 -30.30 -25.59 -14.58
N THR A 379 -31.03 -24.71 -13.89
CA THR A 379 -32.24 -24.06 -14.39
C THR A 379 -32.44 -22.70 -13.73
N ASP A 380 -33.25 -21.85 -14.36
CA ASP A 380 -33.79 -20.63 -13.76
C ASP A 380 -35.12 -20.92 -13.01
N ARG A 381 -35.72 -19.86 -12.47
CA ARG A 381 -37.08 -19.83 -11.89
C ARG A 381 -38.16 -20.43 -12.82
N ALA A 382 -38.07 -20.21 -14.13
CA ALA A 382 -39.10 -20.66 -15.08
C ALA A 382 -39.03 -22.19 -15.25
N GLY A 383 -37.85 -22.75 -15.49
CA GLY A 383 -37.66 -24.20 -15.56
C GLY A 383 -37.88 -24.89 -14.21
N LEU A 384 -37.54 -24.24 -13.09
CA LEU A 384 -37.89 -24.71 -11.75
C LEU A 384 -39.41 -24.85 -11.59
N SER A 385 -40.19 -23.85 -12.02
CA SER A 385 -41.65 -23.89 -12.00
C SER A 385 -42.26 -24.93 -12.95
N ALA A 386 -41.50 -25.46 -13.91
CA ALA A 386 -41.92 -26.56 -14.78
C ALA A 386 -41.65 -27.96 -14.19
N THR A 387 -40.90 -28.06 -13.09
CA THR A 387 -40.68 -29.33 -12.36
C THR A 387 -41.96 -29.83 -11.69
N THR A 388 -42.10 -31.13 -11.50
CA THR A 388 -43.22 -31.72 -10.74
C THR A 388 -43.24 -31.29 -9.26
N PHE A 389 -42.08 -30.93 -8.71
CA PHE A 389 -41.93 -30.50 -7.31
C PHE A 389 -42.55 -29.10 -7.07
N PHE A 390 -42.25 -28.13 -7.93
CA PHE A 390 -42.72 -26.74 -7.78
C PHE A 390 -43.96 -26.40 -8.62
N GLY A 391 -44.09 -26.97 -9.83
CA GLY A 391 -45.16 -26.66 -10.78
C GLY A 391 -46.54 -27.21 -10.44
N ALA A 392 -46.65 -28.05 -9.40
CA ALA A 392 -47.88 -28.70 -9.02
C ALA A 392 -48.14 -28.66 -7.50
N ASN A 393 -49.40 -28.82 -7.12
CA ASN A 393 -49.82 -29.19 -5.75
C ASN A 393 -49.22 -28.34 -4.60
N GLY A 394 -49.24 -27.02 -4.74
CA GLY A 394 -48.79 -26.09 -3.68
C GLY A 394 -47.31 -25.70 -3.71
N GLY A 395 -46.50 -26.26 -4.61
CA GLY A 395 -45.10 -25.89 -4.78
C GLY A 395 -44.88 -24.39 -5.04
N SER A 396 -45.76 -23.73 -5.79
CA SER A 396 -45.70 -22.28 -6.02
C SER A 396 -45.87 -21.43 -4.75
N ALA A 397 -46.63 -21.90 -3.76
CA ALA A 397 -46.77 -21.22 -2.47
C ALA A 397 -45.53 -21.40 -1.59
N LEU A 398 -44.86 -22.55 -1.68
CA LEU A 398 -43.58 -22.79 -1.04
C LEU A 398 -42.49 -21.89 -1.65
N LEU A 399 -42.40 -21.82 -2.98
CA LEU A 399 -41.44 -20.95 -3.67
C LEU A 399 -41.65 -19.48 -3.32
N ALA A 400 -42.90 -19.00 -3.27
CA ALA A 400 -43.21 -17.63 -2.87
C ALA A 400 -42.82 -17.31 -1.40
N ALA A 401 -42.84 -18.31 -0.50
CA ALA A 401 -42.35 -18.14 0.86
C ALA A 401 -40.81 -18.08 0.92
N ILE A 402 -40.13 -18.88 0.09
CA ILE A 402 -38.67 -18.85 -0.06
C ILE A 402 -38.23 -17.51 -0.67
N ASP A 403 -38.93 -17.01 -1.69
CA ASP A 403 -38.69 -15.67 -2.26
C ASP A 403 -38.80 -14.59 -1.19
N ALA A 404 -39.85 -14.62 -0.36
CA ALA A 404 -40.04 -13.65 0.71
C ALA A 404 -38.96 -13.71 1.81
N PHE A 405 -38.34 -14.88 2.02
CA PHE A 405 -37.22 -15.08 2.93
C PHE A 405 -35.90 -14.56 2.33
N ALA A 406 -35.61 -14.89 1.07
CA ALA A 406 -34.36 -14.55 0.40
C ALA A 406 -34.31 -13.12 -0.18
N GLY A 407 -35.38 -12.33 -0.04
CA GLY A 407 -35.49 -10.95 -0.56
C GLY A 407 -36.08 -10.83 -1.96
N GLY A 408 -36.36 -11.94 -2.64
CA GLY A 408 -36.87 -12.00 -4.00
C GLY A 408 -35.77 -11.88 -5.05
N GLY A 409 -36.14 -11.49 -6.28
CA GLY A 409 -35.20 -11.34 -7.40
C GLY A 409 -35.10 -12.58 -8.30
N ASP A 410 -34.03 -12.63 -9.08
CA ASP A 410 -33.70 -13.76 -9.96
C ASP A 410 -33.18 -14.95 -9.15
N ILE A 411 -33.32 -16.16 -9.72
CA ILE A 411 -32.90 -17.41 -9.09
C ILE A 411 -32.06 -18.20 -10.09
N GLU A 412 -30.87 -18.61 -9.65
CA GLU A 412 -30.17 -19.76 -10.23
C GLU A 412 -30.49 -21.01 -9.39
N ALA A 413 -30.87 -22.11 -10.04
CA ALA A 413 -31.28 -23.33 -9.35
C ALA A 413 -30.61 -24.57 -9.94
N TRP A 414 -30.37 -25.56 -9.09
CA TRP A 414 -29.97 -26.90 -9.48
C TRP A 414 -30.99 -27.90 -8.93
N TYR A 415 -31.55 -28.72 -9.81
CA TYR A 415 -32.62 -29.67 -9.50
C TYR A 415 -32.16 -31.09 -9.76
N TYR A 416 -32.18 -31.94 -8.73
CA TYR A 416 -31.96 -33.38 -8.82
C TYR A 416 -33.24 -34.12 -8.48
N SER A 417 -33.61 -35.12 -9.27
CA SER A 417 -34.71 -36.03 -8.95
C SER A 417 -34.46 -37.41 -9.54
N GLU A 418 -34.51 -38.43 -8.71
CA GLU A 418 -34.27 -39.83 -9.07
C GLU A 418 -35.43 -40.71 -8.61
N GLN A 419 -35.95 -41.53 -9.53
CA GLN A 419 -36.99 -42.50 -9.20
C GLN A 419 -36.39 -43.66 -8.41
N VAL A 420 -36.90 -43.89 -7.20
CA VAL A 420 -36.53 -45.03 -6.35
C VAL A 420 -37.62 -46.10 -6.36
N SER A 421 -37.21 -47.36 -6.22
CA SER A 421 -38.12 -48.50 -6.30
C SER A 421 -38.95 -48.66 -5.03
N CYS A 422 -40.28 -48.68 -5.16
CA CYS A 422 -41.20 -48.98 -4.07
C CYS A 422 -42.33 -49.91 -4.54
N HIS A 423 -43.04 -50.57 -3.62
CA HIS A 423 -43.98 -51.65 -3.95
C HIS A 423 -45.35 -51.11 -4.40
N ASN A 424 -45.69 -51.29 -5.68
CA ASN A 424 -46.91 -50.80 -6.36
C ASN A 424 -47.04 -49.26 -6.37
N CYS A 425 -45.90 -48.56 -6.35
CA CYS A 425 -45.85 -47.12 -6.20
C CYS A 425 -44.64 -46.54 -6.96
N THR A 426 -44.67 -45.24 -7.21
CA THR A 426 -43.56 -44.49 -7.82
C THR A 426 -43.12 -43.40 -6.84
N ASP A 427 -41.90 -43.50 -6.30
CA ASP A 427 -41.31 -42.49 -5.41
C ASP A 427 -40.10 -41.83 -6.07
N PHE A 428 -39.90 -40.54 -5.81
CA PHE A 428 -38.80 -39.74 -6.35
C PHE A 428 -38.06 -39.04 -5.21
N ILE A 429 -36.82 -39.44 -4.93
CA ILE A 429 -35.94 -38.64 -4.08
C ILE A 429 -35.57 -37.38 -4.85
N THR A 430 -35.64 -36.23 -4.19
CA THR A 430 -35.46 -34.92 -4.81
C THR A 430 -34.63 -34.02 -3.91
N ARG A 431 -33.57 -33.42 -4.47
CA ARG A 431 -32.82 -32.33 -3.84
C ARG A 431 -32.89 -31.11 -4.76
N VAL A 432 -33.12 -29.94 -4.18
CA VAL A 432 -33.06 -28.67 -4.90
C VAL A 432 -32.11 -27.73 -4.17
N VAL A 433 -31.17 -27.15 -4.91
CA VAL A 433 -30.33 -26.04 -4.44
C VAL A 433 -30.78 -24.79 -5.17
N LEU A 434 -31.01 -23.71 -4.42
CA LEU A 434 -31.39 -22.39 -4.94
C LEU A 434 -30.31 -21.38 -4.52
N LEU A 435 -29.90 -20.51 -5.44
CA LEU A 435 -29.08 -19.34 -5.20
C LEU A 435 -29.88 -18.10 -5.61
N TYR A 436 -29.95 -17.11 -4.72
CA TYR A 436 -30.47 -15.77 -4.97
C TYR A 436 -29.28 -14.81 -5.11
N PRO A 437 -28.82 -14.47 -6.34
CA PRO A 437 -27.57 -13.75 -6.53
C PRO A 437 -27.55 -12.34 -5.91
N ASP A 438 -28.70 -11.67 -5.90
CA ASP A 438 -28.84 -10.30 -5.38
C ASP A 438 -28.69 -10.19 -3.85
N SER A 439 -28.95 -11.29 -3.12
CA SER A 439 -28.91 -11.32 -1.65
C SER A 439 -27.83 -12.24 -1.07
N GLY A 440 -27.18 -13.06 -1.91
CA GLY A 440 -26.21 -14.06 -1.46
C GLY A 440 -26.83 -15.26 -0.73
N VAL A 441 -28.17 -15.36 -0.70
CA VAL A 441 -28.86 -16.43 0.02
C VAL A 441 -28.90 -17.71 -0.81
N VAL A 442 -28.42 -18.79 -0.20
CA VAL A 442 -28.49 -20.16 -0.72
C VAL A 442 -29.49 -20.97 0.11
N LEU A 443 -30.35 -21.75 -0.54
CA LEU A 443 -31.24 -22.69 0.14
C LEU A 443 -31.09 -24.11 -0.41
N VAL A 444 -31.14 -25.10 0.47
CA VAL A 444 -31.11 -26.53 0.15
C VAL A 444 -32.40 -27.18 0.65
N LEU A 445 -33.13 -27.80 -0.28
CA LEU A 445 -34.40 -28.47 -0.06
C LEU A 445 -34.21 -29.97 -0.29
N ASP A 446 -34.42 -30.77 0.75
CA ASP A 446 -34.28 -32.23 0.73
C ASP A 446 -35.60 -32.95 0.95
N GLY A 447 -35.98 -33.84 0.05
CA GLY A 447 -37.22 -34.57 0.23
C GLY A 447 -37.48 -35.68 -0.78
N ASN A 448 -38.73 -36.13 -0.77
CA ASN A 448 -39.26 -37.04 -1.76
C ASN A 448 -40.73 -36.75 -2.06
N TYR A 449 -41.18 -37.15 -3.25
CA TYR A 449 -42.58 -37.12 -3.64
C TYR A 449 -42.93 -38.34 -4.49
N GLY A 450 -44.20 -38.75 -4.50
CA GLY A 450 -44.60 -39.90 -5.29
C GLY A 450 -46.11 -40.14 -5.35
N TYR A 451 -46.50 -41.21 -6.03
CA TYR A 451 -47.89 -41.63 -6.25
C TYR A 451 -48.05 -43.15 -6.42
N ASP A 452 -49.25 -43.66 -6.13
CA ASP A 452 -49.60 -45.08 -6.34
C ASP A 452 -49.77 -45.42 -7.83
N SER A 453 -49.40 -46.64 -8.23
CA SER A 453 -49.37 -47.09 -9.64
C SER A 453 -50.69 -47.66 -10.17
#